data_AF-V2UZ94-F1
#
_entry.id   AF-V2UZ94-F1
#
_cell.length_a   1.000
_cell.length_b   1.000
_cell.length_c   1.000
_cell.angle_alpha   90.00
_cell.angle_beta   90.00
_cell.angle_gamma   90.00
#
_symmetry.space_group_name_H-M   'P 1'
#
loop_
_entity.id
_entity.type
_entity.pdbx_description
1 polymer ?
#
loop_
_entity_poly.entity_id
_entity_poly.type
_entity_poly.pdbx_seq_one_letter_code
_entity_poly.pdbx_strand_id
1 'polypeptide(L)'
;MKISYVFTCGRLESLFKILSLTQQGEEKVTSKDAKIIEQYRKDIALGRPFEETELYQVIEKSEEKIVVNRLSNILRDKPTQQNKFDLDEYKTGAWSEFNDYKLAVRFSNAKTELSEKHFAKTGEYMTSRGIAKLTGFNPSNIKNMLHHKRSVVRKMLTALEKLAKEY
;
A
#
# COMPACT_ATOMS: atom_id res chain seq x y z
N MET A 1 3.94 8.04 -18.58
CA MET A 1 5.27 8.20 -17.95
C MET A 1 5.87 6.82 -17.79
N LYS A 2 7.03 6.52 -18.38
CA LYS A 2 7.68 5.21 -18.18
C LYS A 2 8.26 5.19 -16.76
N ILE A 3 7.86 4.22 -15.96
CA ILE A 3 8.42 4.02 -14.61
C ILE A 3 9.85 3.51 -14.77
N SER A 4 10.80 4.00 -13.98
CA SER A 4 12.18 3.53 -14.04
C SER A 4 12.39 2.23 -13.26
N TYR A 5 13.50 1.55 -13.55
CA TYR A 5 13.91 0.36 -12.81
C TYR A 5 14.18 0.67 -11.34
N VAL A 6 14.83 1.81 -11.07
CA VAL A 6 15.18 2.25 -9.72
C VAL A 6 13.93 2.56 -8.89
N PHE A 7 12.93 3.19 -9.51
CA PHE A 7 11.63 3.43 -8.88
C PHE A 7 10.92 2.11 -8.54
N THR A 8 10.98 1.13 -9.45
CA THR A 8 10.46 -0.23 -9.21
C THR A 8 11.13 -0.90 -8.02
N CYS A 9 12.46 -0.80 -7.88
CA CYS A 9 13.18 -1.32 -6.72
C CYS A 9 12.69 -0.67 -5.41
N GLY A 10 12.44 0.65 -5.42
CA GLY A 10 11.83 1.34 -4.29
C GLY A 10 10.48 0.74 -3.90
N ARG A 11 9.60 0.49 -4.89
CA ARG A 11 8.27 -0.12 -4.65
C ARG A 11 8.36 -1.55 -4.11
N LEU A 12 9.36 -2.33 -4.52
CA LEU A 12 9.60 -3.67 -3.99
C LEU A 12 10.01 -3.63 -2.51
N GLU A 13 10.86 -2.68 -2.10
CA GLU A 13 11.18 -2.47 -0.68
C GLU A 13 9.91 -2.18 0.14
N SER A 14 9.02 -1.31 -0.37
CA SER A 14 7.74 -1.04 0.29
C SER A 14 6.87 -2.28 0.39
N LEU A 15 6.81 -3.08 -0.68
CA LEU A 15 6.00 -4.28 -0.72
C LEU A 15 6.48 -5.32 0.31
N PHE A 16 7.79 -5.46 0.48
CA PHE A 16 8.37 -6.28 1.55
C PHE A 16 7.93 -5.78 2.93
N LYS A 17 7.97 -4.48 3.20
CA LYS A 17 7.47 -3.92 4.47
C LYS A 17 5.98 -4.18 4.68
N ILE A 18 5.18 -4.15 3.61
CA ILE A 18 3.75 -4.49 3.68
C ILE A 18 3.58 -5.97 4.05
N LEU A 19 4.35 -6.87 3.44
CA LEU A 19 4.34 -8.29 3.79
C LEU A 19 4.68 -8.51 5.28
N SER A 20 5.78 -7.92 5.76
CA SER A 20 6.16 -7.98 7.18
C SER A 20 5.04 -7.49 8.11
N LEU A 21 4.45 -6.33 7.81
CA LEU A 21 3.34 -5.78 8.60
C LEU A 21 2.11 -6.70 8.60
N THR A 22 1.81 -7.34 7.46
CA THR A 22 0.64 -8.21 7.33
C THR A 22 0.83 -9.50 8.14
N GLN A 23 2.05 -10.03 8.19
CA GLN A 23 2.37 -11.26 8.91
C GLN A 23 2.61 -11.06 10.42
N GLN A 24 3.11 -9.89 10.84
CA GLN A 24 3.61 -9.67 12.20
C GLN A 24 2.84 -8.59 12.99
N GLY A 25 1.90 -7.87 12.37
CA GLY A 25 1.20 -6.74 12.98
C GLY A 25 2.05 -5.46 13.05
N GLU A 26 1.49 -4.37 13.58
CA GLU A 26 2.15 -3.04 13.56
C GLU A 26 3.42 -2.93 14.43
N GLU A 27 3.69 -3.88 15.34
CA GLU A 27 4.66 -3.66 16.41
C GLU A 27 6.10 -4.14 16.21
N LYS A 28 6.47 -4.93 15.19
CA LYS A 28 7.89 -5.33 15.04
C LYS A 28 8.31 -5.44 13.57
N VAL A 29 9.07 -4.45 13.09
CA VAL A 29 10.08 -4.76 12.06
C VAL A 29 11.15 -5.58 12.76
N THR A 30 11.26 -6.86 12.42
CA THR A 30 12.28 -7.71 13.04
C THR A 30 13.68 -7.24 12.65
N SER A 31 14.68 -7.53 13.49
CA SER A 31 16.08 -7.31 13.15
C SER A 31 16.50 -8.05 11.86
N LYS A 32 15.79 -9.13 11.52
CA LYS A 32 15.94 -9.86 10.26
C LYS A 32 15.45 -9.05 9.07
N ASP A 33 14.24 -8.48 9.14
CA ASP A 33 13.67 -7.68 8.05
C ASP A 33 14.51 -6.43 7.75
N ALA A 34 15.05 -5.80 8.80
CA ALA A 34 15.96 -4.66 8.66
C ALA A 34 17.24 -5.04 7.89
N LYS A 35 17.83 -6.20 8.18
CA LYS A 35 19.02 -6.71 7.48
C LYS A 35 18.74 -7.02 6.01
N ILE A 36 17.58 -7.63 5.71
CA ILE A 36 17.16 -7.93 4.34
C ILE A 36 17.03 -6.64 3.53
N ILE A 37 16.39 -5.60 4.10
CA ILE A 37 16.25 -4.29 3.44
C ILE A 37 17.61 -3.61 3.24
N GLU A 38 18.49 -3.65 4.24
CA GLU A 38 19.82 -3.05 4.12
C GLU A 38 20.64 -3.73 3.02
N GLN A 39 20.65 -5.07 2.99
CA GLN A 39 21.35 -5.81 1.96
C GLN A 39 20.74 -5.56 0.57
N TYR A 40 19.41 -5.51 0.47
CA TYR A 40 18.71 -5.18 -0.76
C TYR A 40 19.17 -3.83 -1.33
N ARG A 41 19.23 -2.78 -0.50
CA ARG A 41 19.71 -1.46 -0.93
C ARG A 41 21.15 -1.50 -1.46
N LYS A 42 22.04 -2.26 -0.79
CA LYS A 42 23.44 -2.42 -1.22
C LYS A 42 23.50 -3.14 -2.58
N ASP A 43 22.78 -4.24 -2.73
CA ASP A 43 22.75 -5.03 -3.96
C ASP A 43 22.28 -4.19 -5.16
N ILE A 44 21.17 -3.46 -5.01
CA ILE A 44 20.66 -2.59 -6.08
C ILE A 44 21.61 -1.44 -6.39
N ALA A 45 22.23 -0.83 -5.38
CA ALA A 45 23.21 0.24 -5.58
C ALA A 45 24.47 -0.25 -6.32
N LEU A 46 24.83 -1.54 -6.18
CA LEU A 46 25.91 -2.20 -6.91
C LEU A 46 25.50 -2.69 -8.31
N GLY A 47 24.25 -2.46 -8.73
CA GLY A 47 23.75 -2.86 -10.05
C GLY A 47 23.26 -4.30 -10.13
N ARG A 48 23.16 -5.01 -9.00
CA ARG A 48 22.62 -6.37 -8.98
C ARG A 48 21.14 -6.36 -9.37
N PRO A 49 20.67 -7.32 -10.19
CA PRO A 49 19.25 -7.45 -10.49
C PRO A 49 18.43 -7.71 -9.22
N PHE A 50 17.28 -7.02 -9.06
CA PHE A 50 16.42 -7.22 -7.91
C PHE A 50 15.91 -8.67 -7.83
N GLU A 51 15.74 -9.35 -8.97
CA GLU A 51 15.26 -10.72 -9.07
C GLU A 51 16.15 -11.72 -8.30
N GLU A 52 17.44 -11.39 -8.15
CA GLU A 52 18.40 -12.24 -7.43
C GLU A 52 18.47 -11.95 -5.92
N THR A 53 17.78 -10.92 -5.45
CA THR A 53 17.88 -10.49 -4.06
C THR A 53 16.99 -11.33 -3.15
N GLU A 54 17.44 -11.54 -1.90
CA GLU A 54 16.65 -12.24 -0.88
C GLU A 54 15.28 -11.58 -0.68
N LEU A 55 15.24 -10.25 -0.70
CA LEU A 55 14.00 -9.47 -0.55
C LEU A 55 12.96 -9.86 -1.61
N TYR A 56 13.36 -9.91 -2.88
CA TYR A 56 12.44 -10.28 -3.96
C TYR A 56 11.95 -11.73 -3.81
N GLN A 57 12.85 -12.66 -3.51
CA GLN A 57 12.50 -14.08 -3.35
C GLN A 57 11.50 -14.30 -2.21
N VAL A 58 11.59 -13.54 -1.12
CA VAL A 58 10.61 -13.60 -0.02
C VAL A 58 9.25 -13.08 -0.47
N ILE A 59 9.21 -11.97 -1.22
CA ILE A 59 7.95 -11.44 -1.76
C ILE A 59 7.32 -12.43 -2.76
N GLU A 60 8.11 -12.99 -3.67
CA GLU A 60 7.64 -13.89 -4.73
C GLU A 60 7.03 -15.18 -4.18
N LYS A 61 7.56 -15.70 -3.06
CA LYS A 61 7.03 -16.88 -2.37
C LYS A 61 5.82 -16.58 -1.49
N SER A 62 5.36 -15.34 -1.42
CA SER A 62 4.22 -14.97 -0.58
C SER A 62 2.90 -15.46 -1.15
N GLU A 63 2.08 -16.09 -0.30
CA GLU A 63 0.71 -16.47 -0.64
C GLU A 63 -0.32 -15.37 -0.31
N GLU A 64 0.13 -14.26 0.28
CA GLU A 64 -0.74 -13.15 0.66
C GLU A 64 -1.31 -12.49 -0.59
N LYS A 65 -2.62 -12.65 -0.82
CA LYS A 65 -3.31 -12.13 -2.03
C LYS A 65 -3.01 -10.67 -2.31
N ILE A 66 -2.91 -9.85 -1.26
CA ILE A 66 -2.56 -8.44 -1.39
C ILE A 66 -1.14 -8.23 -1.93
N VAL A 67 -0.19 -9.05 -1.49
CA VAL A 67 1.21 -8.99 -1.90
C VAL A 67 1.36 -9.48 -3.33
N VAL A 68 0.77 -10.63 -3.65
CA VAL A 68 0.74 -11.20 -5.01
C VAL A 68 0.20 -10.19 -6.02
N ASN A 69 -0.99 -9.63 -5.76
CA ASN A 69 -1.61 -8.66 -6.65
C ASN A 69 -0.76 -7.39 -6.84
N ARG A 70 -0.10 -6.92 -5.78
CA ARG A 70 0.78 -5.74 -5.88
C ARG A 70 2.06 -6.06 -6.64
N LEU A 71 2.68 -7.22 -6.41
CA LEU A 71 3.87 -7.66 -7.12
C LEU A 71 3.60 -7.71 -8.62
N SER A 72 2.52 -8.37 -9.06
CA SER A 72 2.15 -8.44 -10.48
C SER A 72 2.01 -7.07 -11.13
N ASN A 73 1.44 -6.09 -10.41
CA ASN A 73 1.32 -4.72 -10.91
C ASN A 73 2.66 -3.97 -10.96
N ILE A 74 3.53 -4.16 -9.96
CA ILE A 74 4.90 -3.60 -9.98
C ILE A 74 5.66 -4.13 -11.19
N LEU A 75 5.62 -5.44 -11.43
CA LEU A 75 6.38 -6.09 -12.50
C LEU A 75 5.82 -5.78 -13.90
N ARG A 76 4.50 -5.58 -14.04
CA ARG A 76 3.88 -5.16 -15.31
C ARG A 76 4.38 -3.78 -15.77
N ASP A 77 4.63 -2.89 -14.82
CA ASP A 77 5.07 -1.52 -15.10
C ASP A 77 6.60 -1.39 -15.23
N LYS A 78 7.36 -2.49 -15.02
CA LYS A 78 8.83 -2.43 -14.97
C LYS A 78 9.41 -2.16 -16.36
N PRO A 79 10.38 -1.24 -16.49
CA PRO A 79 11.10 -1.07 -17.73
C PRO A 79 12.13 -2.21 -17.90
N THR A 80 12.51 -2.47 -19.15
CA THR A 80 13.48 -3.52 -19.52
C THR A 80 14.94 -3.15 -19.25
N GLN A 81 15.26 -1.88 -19.03
CA GLN A 81 16.63 -1.40 -18.84
C GLN A 81 16.90 -0.98 -17.41
N GLN A 82 18.02 -1.45 -16.86
CA GLN A 82 18.58 -0.92 -15.62
C GLN A 82 19.15 0.47 -15.88
N ASN A 83 18.63 1.46 -15.15
CA ASN A 83 19.19 2.80 -15.13
C ASN A 83 20.27 2.89 -14.06
N LYS A 84 21.13 3.92 -14.15
CA LYS A 84 22.06 4.27 -13.07
C LYS A 84 21.25 4.44 -11.77
N PHE A 85 21.78 3.91 -10.67
CA PHE A 85 21.13 4.03 -9.37
C PHE A 85 20.92 5.50 -8.99
N ASP A 86 19.68 5.85 -8.69
CA ASP A 86 19.24 7.16 -8.23
C ASP A 86 18.54 7.01 -6.87
N LEU A 87 19.15 7.57 -5.82
CA LEU A 87 18.65 7.42 -4.47
C LEU A 87 17.31 8.14 -4.25
N ASP A 88 17.06 9.26 -4.92
CA ASP A 88 15.84 10.04 -4.76
C ASP A 88 14.68 9.36 -5.46
N GLU A 89 14.93 8.80 -6.65
CA GLU A 89 13.94 7.99 -7.36
C GLU A 89 13.59 6.71 -6.58
N TYR A 90 14.60 6.05 -6.02
CA TYR A 90 14.42 4.89 -5.15
C TYR A 90 13.54 5.22 -3.93
N LYS A 91 13.90 6.29 -3.21
CA LYS A 91 13.13 6.76 -2.04
C LYS A 91 11.70 7.15 -2.42
N THR A 92 11.51 7.74 -3.60
CA THR A 92 10.18 8.13 -4.09
C THR A 92 9.31 6.90 -4.28
N GLY A 93 9.82 5.87 -4.95
CA GLY A 93 9.10 4.59 -5.09
C GLY A 93 8.82 3.92 -3.75
N ALA A 94 9.79 3.95 -2.84
CA ALA A 94 9.66 3.39 -1.49
C ALA A 94 8.59 4.13 -0.63
N TRP A 95 8.50 5.44 -0.79
CA TRP A 95 7.58 6.29 -0.03
C TRP A 95 6.16 6.21 -0.59
N SER A 96 5.99 6.24 -1.92
CA SER A 96 4.67 6.25 -2.55
C SER A 96 3.88 4.97 -2.27
N GLU A 97 4.48 3.80 -2.49
CA GLU A 97 3.76 2.52 -2.35
C GLU A 97 3.40 2.23 -0.89
N PHE A 98 4.29 2.57 0.06
CA PHE A 98 4.06 2.34 1.48
C PHE A 98 3.00 3.29 2.06
N ASN A 99 3.04 4.57 1.68
CA ASN A 99 2.02 5.53 2.14
C ASN A 99 0.64 5.22 1.56
N ASP A 100 0.56 4.86 0.28
CA ASP A 100 -0.71 4.45 -0.33
C ASP A 100 -1.31 3.26 0.41
N TYR A 101 -0.47 2.30 0.85
CA TYR A 101 -0.93 1.19 1.67
C TYR A 101 -1.46 1.65 3.04
N LYS A 102 -0.71 2.49 3.77
CA LYS A 102 -1.15 3.01 5.07
C LYS A 102 -2.47 3.79 4.98
N LEU A 103 -2.62 4.62 3.95
CA LEU A 103 -3.85 5.37 3.70
C LEU A 103 -5.03 4.43 3.42
N ALA A 104 -4.80 3.37 2.65
CA ALA A 104 -5.83 2.37 2.39
C ALA A 104 -6.24 1.56 3.63
N VAL A 105 -5.29 1.20 4.49
CA VAL A 105 -5.59 0.53 5.78
C VAL A 105 -6.45 1.43 6.65
N ARG A 106 -6.05 2.69 6.86
CA ARG A 106 -6.84 3.66 7.62
C ARG A 106 -8.24 3.84 7.06
N PHE A 107 -8.36 3.95 5.74
CA PHE A 107 -9.66 4.08 5.08
C PHE A 107 -10.54 2.84 5.31
N SER A 108 -9.96 1.65 5.19
CA SER A 108 -10.67 0.39 5.46
C SER A 108 -11.16 0.34 6.91
N ASN A 109 -10.30 0.68 7.87
CA ASN A 109 -10.64 0.65 9.29
C ASN A 109 -11.77 1.64 9.61
N ALA A 110 -11.66 2.89 9.14
CA ALA A 110 -12.72 3.90 9.33
C ALA A 110 -14.06 3.46 8.71
N LYS A 111 -14.02 2.80 7.54
CA LYS A 111 -15.21 2.27 6.90
C LYS A 111 -15.83 1.12 7.69
N THR A 112 -15.02 0.20 8.21
CA THR A 112 -15.47 -0.90 9.05
C THR A 112 -16.14 -0.36 10.31
N GLU A 113 -15.47 0.54 11.04
CA GLU A 113 -16.00 1.17 12.25
C GLU A 113 -17.34 1.88 11.98
N LEU A 114 -17.42 2.67 10.91
CA LEU A 114 -18.65 3.34 10.51
C LEU A 114 -19.77 2.32 10.17
N SER A 115 -19.43 1.22 9.51
CA SER A 115 -20.40 0.20 9.11
C SER A 115 -20.96 -0.54 10.32
N GLU A 116 -20.12 -0.85 11.30
CA GLU A 116 -20.52 -1.48 12.56
C GLU A 116 -21.44 -0.57 13.38
N LYS A 117 -21.07 0.71 13.54
CA LYS A 117 -21.91 1.70 14.24
C LYS A 117 -23.23 1.94 13.53
N HIS A 118 -23.22 1.98 12.20
CA HIS A 118 -24.44 2.10 11.41
C HIS A 118 -25.38 0.92 11.61
N PHE A 119 -24.85 -0.28 11.47
CA PHE A 119 -25.62 -1.51 11.67
C PHE A 119 -26.21 -1.59 13.08
N ALA A 120 -25.46 -1.21 14.11
CA ALA A 120 -25.97 -1.17 15.48
C ALA A 120 -27.14 -0.18 15.67
N LYS A 121 -27.19 0.92 14.90
CA LYS A 121 -28.25 1.93 14.99
C LYS A 121 -29.45 1.65 14.11
N THR A 122 -29.26 1.05 12.94
CA THR A 122 -30.31 0.94 11.90
C THR A 122 -30.68 -0.50 11.54
N GLY A 123 -29.87 -1.49 11.92
CA GLY A 123 -29.99 -2.87 11.45
C GLY A 123 -29.52 -3.08 10.01
N GLU A 124 -28.96 -2.06 9.35
CA GLU A 124 -28.50 -2.10 7.95
C GLU A 124 -27.01 -1.80 7.82
N TYR A 125 -26.35 -2.39 6.81
CA TYR A 125 -24.93 -2.12 6.55
C TYR A 125 -24.72 -0.80 5.80
N MET A 126 -23.68 -0.06 6.19
CA MET A 126 -23.32 1.20 5.53
C MET A 126 -22.89 0.96 4.08
N THR A 127 -23.56 1.63 3.14
CA THR A 127 -23.24 1.57 1.71
C THR A 127 -22.39 2.75 1.26
N SER A 128 -21.69 2.63 0.12
CA SER A 128 -20.93 3.75 -0.46
C SER A 128 -21.81 4.97 -0.77
N ARG A 129 -23.10 4.75 -1.09
CA ARG A 129 -24.08 5.85 -1.26
C ARG A 129 -24.47 6.49 0.08
N GLY A 130 -24.59 5.69 1.15
CA GLY A 130 -24.81 6.20 2.50
C GLY A 130 -23.66 7.10 2.96
N ILE A 131 -22.42 6.63 2.77
CA ILE A 131 -21.21 7.44 3.06
C ILE A 131 -21.22 8.72 2.23
N ALA A 132 -21.55 8.65 0.94
CA ALA A 132 -21.64 9.82 0.07
C ALA A 132 -22.65 10.86 0.59
N LYS A 133 -23.83 10.40 1.05
CA LYS A 133 -24.87 11.27 1.62
C LYS A 133 -24.41 11.96 2.90
N LEU A 134 -23.64 11.28 3.74
CA LEU A 134 -23.16 11.81 5.02
C LEU A 134 -21.95 12.74 4.87
N THR A 135 -21.12 12.50 3.86
CA THR A 135 -19.86 13.24 3.66
C THR A 135 -19.94 14.30 2.56
N GLY A 136 -20.97 14.26 1.71
CA GLY A 136 -21.10 15.11 0.53
C GLY A 136 -20.16 14.74 -0.62
N PHE A 137 -19.40 13.64 -0.52
CA PHE A 137 -18.50 13.20 -1.58
C PHE A 137 -19.20 12.41 -2.68
N ASN A 138 -18.60 12.39 -3.87
CA ASN A 138 -19.10 11.61 -4.99
C ASN A 138 -19.04 10.08 -4.67
N PRO A 139 -20.15 9.33 -4.82
CA PRO A 139 -20.19 7.89 -4.57
C PRO A 139 -19.17 7.08 -5.40
N SER A 140 -18.89 7.50 -6.63
CA SER A 140 -17.89 6.87 -7.50
C SER A 140 -16.47 7.05 -6.96
N ASN A 141 -16.15 8.21 -6.37
CA ASN A 141 -14.85 8.44 -5.75
C ASN A 141 -14.68 7.57 -4.49
N ILE A 142 -15.72 7.46 -3.67
CA ILE A 142 -15.74 6.55 -2.51
C ILE A 142 -15.56 5.09 -2.97
N LYS A 143 -16.29 4.67 -4.00
CA LYS A 143 -16.16 3.33 -4.59
C LYS A 143 -14.75 3.09 -5.12
N ASN A 144 -14.17 4.05 -5.83
CA ASN A 144 -12.80 3.95 -6.33
C ASN A 144 -11.79 3.85 -5.18
N MET A 145 -11.97 4.57 -4.08
CA MET A 145 -11.10 4.44 -2.90
C MET A 145 -11.25 3.08 -2.20
N LEU A 146 -12.45 2.50 -2.20
CA LEU A 146 -12.70 1.16 -1.68
C LEU A 146 -11.99 0.07 -2.49
N HIS A 147 -11.88 0.26 -3.81
CA HIS A 147 -11.29 -0.74 -4.70
C HIS A 147 -9.81 -0.45 -5.05
N HIS A 148 -9.38 0.81 -4.97
CA HIS A 148 -8.07 1.27 -5.42
C HIS A 148 -7.37 2.09 -4.33
N LYS A 149 -6.34 1.45 -3.75
CA LYS A 149 -5.54 1.97 -2.63
C LYS A 149 -4.77 3.26 -2.97
N ARG A 150 -4.48 3.49 -4.25
CA ARG A 150 -3.80 4.70 -4.77
C ARG A 150 -4.71 5.92 -4.91
N SER A 151 -6.01 5.74 -4.79
CA SER A 151 -6.99 6.83 -4.98
C SER A 151 -7.42 7.46 -3.65
N VAL A 152 -6.82 7.07 -2.52
CA VAL A 152 -7.22 7.57 -1.19
C VAL A 152 -6.83 9.04 -1.04
N VAL A 153 -7.80 9.92 -1.27
CA VAL A 153 -7.66 11.36 -1.03
C VAL A 153 -7.69 11.64 0.47
N ARG A 154 -6.63 12.25 1.01
CA ARG A 154 -6.49 12.55 2.45
C ARG A 154 -7.70 13.27 3.05
N LYS A 155 -8.23 14.28 2.35
CA LYS A 155 -9.43 15.03 2.81
C LYS A 155 -10.64 14.12 3.01
N MET A 156 -10.84 13.16 2.11
CA MET A 156 -11.94 12.20 2.21
C MET A 156 -11.70 11.17 3.31
N LEU A 157 -10.46 10.70 3.47
CA LEU A 157 -10.08 9.84 4.58
C LEU A 157 -10.36 10.50 5.93
N THR A 158 -9.92 11.74 6.14
CA THR A 158 -10.13 12.46 7.40
C THR A 158 -11.61 12.68 7.69
N ALA A 159 -12.41 13.00 6.68
CA ALA A 159 -13.85 13.14 6.86
C ALA A 159 -14.55 11.81 7.16
N LEU A 160 -14.10 10.70 6.55
CA LEU A 160 -14.63 9.36 6.87
C LEU A 160 -14.23 8.93 8.30
N GLU A 161 -12.99 9.18 8.72
CA GLU A 161 -12.53 8.90 10.09
C GLU A 161 -13.31 9.72 11.11
N LYS A 162 -13.55 11.01 10.82
CA LYS A 162 -14.38 11.88 11.68
C LYS A 162 -15.81 11.35 11.76
N LEU A 163 -16.41 11.04 10.61
CA LEU A 163 -17.76 10.47 10.53
C LEU A 163 -17.83 9.17 11.32
N ALA A 164 -16.89 8.24 11.14
CA ALA A 164 -16.85 6.98 11.86
C ALA A 164 -16.82 7.19 13.37
N LYS A 165 -16.00 8.13 13.87
CA LYS A 165 -15.91 8.45 15.30
C LYS A 165 -17.21 9.04 15.86
N GLU A 166 -17.83 9.96 15.13
CA GLU A 166 -19.02 10.70 15.55
C GLU A 166 -20.35 9.96 15.29
N TYR A 167 -20.33 8.91 14.46
CA TYR A 167 -21.53 8.28 13.90
C TYR A 167 -22.51 7.78 14.94
#